data_AF-A0A7L4QYR1-F1
#
_entry.id   AF-A0A7L4QYR1-F1
#
_cell.length_a   1.000
_cell.length_b   1.000
_cell.length_c   1.000
_cell.angle_alpha   90.00
_cell.angle_beta   90.00
_cell.angle_gamma   90.00
#
_symmetry.space_group_name_H-M   'P 1'
#
loop_
_entity.id
_entity.type
_entity.pdbx_description
1 polymer ?
#
loop_
_entity_poly.entity_id
_entity_poly.type
_entity_poly.pdbx_seq_one_letter_code
_entity_poly.pdbx_strand_id
1 'polypeptide(L)'
;MMRTTLKDSSFLYEFELYNSGNEGVHITSVEPVLSENFLKIALTDENMVIVNKTIDSRSSILVSDQIEFNATGISKTEILKLEPFINGIRISSTETLSFP
;
A
#
# COMPACT_ATOMS: atom_id res chain seq x y z
N MET A 1 -6.75 10.22 0.44
CA MET A 1 -6.65 10.08 1.92
C MET A 1 -6.49 8.60 2.22
N MET A 2 -5.51 8.19 3.05
CA MET A 2 -5.35 6.78 3.43
C MET A 2 -6.23 6.48 4.65
N ARG A 3 -6.95 5.37 4.60
CA ARG A 3 -7.73 4.82 5.71
C ARG A 3 -7.05 3.54 6.19
N THR A 4 -7.01 3.34 7.49
CA THR A 4 -6.35 2.19 8.09
C THR A 4 -7.20 1.61 9.21
N THR A 5 -7.09 0.31 9.46
CA THR A 5 -7.81 -0.36 10.54
C THR A 5 -6.98 -1.51 11.07
N LEU A 6 -6.75 -1.52 12.39
CA LEU A 6 -6.15 -2.65 13.09
C LEU A 6 -7.24 -3.61 13.54
N LYS A 7 -7.09 -4.89 13.20
CA LYS A 7 -7.96 -5.97 13.66
C LYS A 7 -7.11 -7.18 14.02
N ASP A 8 -7.10 -7.51 15.31
CA ASP A 8 -6.34 -8.64 15.88
C ASP A 8 -4.85 -8.62 15.49
N SER A 9 -4.47 -9.43 14.51
CA SER A 9 -3.10 -9.58 13.97
C SER A 9 -3.00 -9.12 12.51
N SER A 10 -3.92 -8.26 12.08
CA SER A 10 -4.00 -7.72 10.72
C SER A 10 -4.14 -6.20 10.74
N PHE A 11 -3.44 -5.55 9.82
CA PHE A 11 -3.51 -4.12 9.56
C PHE A 11 -4.07 -3.93 8.14
N LEU A 12 -5.32 -3.50 8.04
CA LEU A 12 -5.95 -3.18 6.77
C LEU A 12 -5.62 -1.75 6.39
N TYR A 13 -5.28 -1.53 5.12
CA TYR A 13 -5.05 -0.20 4.57
C TYR A 13 -5.81 -0.04 3.26
N GLU A 14 -6.30 1.17 3.05
CA GLU A 14 -7.02 1.58 1.86
C GLU A 14 -6.56 2.98 1.46
N PHE A 15 -6.24 3.20 0.19
CA PHE A 15 -5.92 4.52 -0.33
C PHE A 15 -6.40 4.70 -1.76
N GLU A 16 -6.61 5.96 -2.11
CA GLU A 16 -6.97 6.36 -3.46
C GLU A 16 -5.71 6.76 -4.22
N LEU A 17 -5.49 6.13 -5.37
CA LEU A 17 -4.44 6.51 -6.30
C LEU A 17 -5.06 7.36 -7.42
N TYR A 18 -4.70 8.64 -7.45
CA TYR A 18 -5.23 9.61 -8.40
C TYR A 18 -4.21 9.93 -9.50
N ASN A 19 -4.62 9.75 -10.76
CA ASN A 19 -3.84 10.19 -11.91
C ASN A 19 -4.13 11.66 -12.21
N SER A 20 -3.23 12.54 -11.76
CA SER A 20 -3.29 13.98 -12.05
C SER A 20 -2.73 14.36 -13.43
N GLY A 21 -2.22 13.38 -14.17
CA GLY A 21 -1.71 13.55 -15.53
C GLY A 21 -2.81 13.79 -16.56
N ASN A 22 -2.38 14.02 -17.79
CA ASN A 22 -3.27 14.24 -18.93
C ASN A 22 -3.48 12.97 -19.78
N GLU A 23 -2.72 11.91 -19.51
CA GLU A 23 -2.74 10.63 -20.22
C GLU A 23 -3.04 9.50 -19.24
N GLY A 24 -3.53 8.37 -19.73
CA GLY A 24 -3.73 7.16 -18.92
C GLY A 24 -2.41 6.54 -18.49
N VAL A 25 -2.31 6.10 -17.23
CA VAL A 25 -1.10 5.45 -16.70
C VAL A 25 -1.45 4.00 -16.35
N HIS A 26 -0.70 3.05 -16.89
CA HIS A 26 -0.84 1.65 -16.53
C HIS A 26 -0.04 1.33 -15.27
N ILE A 27 -0.74 1.01 -14.18
CA ILE A 27 -0.16 0.63 -12.89
C ILE A 27 -0.13 -0.90 -12.81
N THR A 28 1.07 -1.46 -12.66
CA THR A 28 1.26 -2.91 -12.53
C THR A 28 1.09 -3.35 -11.10
N SER A 29 1.75 -2.65 -10.16
CA SER A 29 1.70 -2.98 -8.75
C SER A 29 1.89 -1.76 -7.87
N VAL A 30 1.45 -1.90 -6.62
CA VAL A 30 1.66 -0.94 -5.55
C VAL A 30 2.13 -1.67 -4.31
N GLU A 31 3.02 -1.06 -3.54
CA GLU A 31 3.63 -1.69 -2.37
C GLU A 31 3.74 -0.65 -1.24
N PRO A 32 3.20 -0.91 -0.05
CA PRO A 32 3.38 -0.05 1.10
C PRO A 32 4.81 -0.17 1.63
N VAL A 33 5.46 0.98 1.85
CA VAL A 33 6.75 1.04 2.53
C VAL A 33 6.47 1.06 4.03
N LEU A 34 6.65 -0.08 4.69
CA LEU A 34 6.45 -0.20 6.12
C LEU A 34 7.50 0.56 6.92
N SER A 35 7.12 1.06 8.10
CA SER A 35 8.07 1.67 9.02
C SER A 35 8.98 0.62 9.65
N GLU A 36 10.20 1.02 10.01
CA GLU A 36 11.19 0.11 10.64
C GLU A 36 10.65 -0.57 11.91
N ASN A 37 9.78 0.12 12.66
CA ASN A 37 9.18 -0.41 13.87
C ASN A 37 8.11 -1.46 13.57
N PHE A 38 7.30 -1.24 12.54
CA PHE A 38 6.25 -2.18 12.15
C PHE A 38 6.82 -3.40 11.40
N LEU A 39 7.88 -3.21 10.61
CA LEU A 39 8.62 -4.30 9.95
C LEU A 39 9.09 -5.39 10.92
N LYS A 40 9.46 -5.03 12.15
CA LYS A 40 9.93 -6.00 13.17
C LYS A 40 8.88 -7.01 13.59
N ILE A 41 7.60 -6.70 13.37
CA ILE A 41 6.49 -7.56 13.75
C ILE A 41 5.67 -8.04 12.54
N ALA A 42 5.87 -7.46 11.35
CA ALA A 42 5.24 -7.91 10.11
C ALA A 42 5.65 -9.35 9.78
N LEU A 43 4.70 -10.16 9.31
CA LEU A 43 4.94 -11.56 8.96
C LEU A 43 5.33 -11.74 7.49
N THR A 44 5.03 -10.75 6.65
CA THR A 44 5.30 -10.77 5.21
C THR A 44 6.39 -9.77 4.85
N ASP A 45 7.47 -10.28 4.26
CA ASP A 45 8.58 -9.47 3.74
C ASP A 45 8.19 -8.68 2.47
N GLU A 46 7.20 -9.17 1.71
CA GLU A 46 6.70 -8.54 0.49
C GLU A 46 5.19 -8.27 0.63
N ASN A 47 4.79 -6.99 0.58
CA ASN A 47 3.38 -6.56 0.64
C ASN A 47 2.96 -5.95 -0.70
N MET A 48 3.42 -6.53 -1.81
CA MET A 48 3.12 -6.04 -3.15
C MET A 48 1.71 -6.43 -3.57
N VAL A 49 0.87 -5.43 -3.83
CA VAL A 49 -0.46 -5.59 -4.41
C VAL A 49 -0.37 -5.48 -5.92
N ILE A 50 -0.73 -6.55 -6.63
CA ILE A 50 -0.86 -6.52 -8.09
C ILE A 50 -2.17 -5.82 -8.45
N VAL A 51 -2.04 -4.68 -9.12
CA VAL A 51 -3.18 -3.87 -9.57
C VAL A 51 -3.53 -4.23 -11.00
N ASN A 52 -2.55 -4.19 -11.91
CA ASN A 52 -2.72 -4.39 -13.36
C ASN A 52 -3.91 -3.63 -13.94
N LYS A 53 -3.99 -2.32 -13.65
CA LYS A 53 -5.05 -1.44 -14.15
C LYS A 53 -4.48 -0.17 -14.74
N THR A 54 -5.16 0.32 -15.78
CA THR A 54 -4.96 1.67 -16.28
C THR A 54 -5.83 2.63 -15.47
N ILE A 55 -5.20 3.70 -14.97
CA ILE A 55 -5.91 4.84 -14.39
C ILE A 55 -5.97 5.91 -15.47
N ASP A 56 -7.18 6.18 -15.97
CA ASP A 56 -7.38 7.21 -16.99
C ASP A 56 -6.98 8.60 -16.48
N SER A 57 -6.78 9.52 -17.42
CA SER A 57 -6.51 10.93 -17.13
C SER A 57 -7.54 11.49 -16.15
N ARG A 58 -7.08 12.23 -15.13
CA ARG A 58 -7.93 12.85 -14.09
C ARG A 58 -8.84 11.88 -13.34
N SER A 59 -8.49 10.60 -13.30
CA SER A 59 -9.29 9.55 -12.67
C SER A 59 -8.58 8.95 -11.46
N SER A 60 -9.29 8.18 -10.65
CA SER A 60 -8.73 7.48 -9.51
C SER A 60 -9.16 6.02 -9.46
N ILE A 61 -8.36 5.24 -8.74
CA ILE A 61 -8.73 3.90 -8.30
C ILE A 61 -8.58 3.79 -6.79
N LEU A 62 -9.38 2.91 -6.20
CA LEU A 62 -9.24 2.50 -4.81
C LEU A 62 -8.34 1.27 -4.75
N VAL A 63 -7.31 1.33 -3.92
CA VAL A 63 -6.44 0.20 -3.59
C VAL A 63 -6.67 -0.13 -2.13
N SER A 64 -6.90 -1.41 -1.84
CA SER A 64 -7.01 -1.93 -0.49
C SER A 64 -6.32 -3.28 -0.37
N ASP A 65 -5.70 -3.50 0.79
CA ASP A 65 -5.00 -4.74 1.12
C ASP A 65 -4.75 -4.80 2.65
N GLN A 66 -4.16 -5.90 3.12
CA GLN A 66 -3.90 -6.14 4.52
C GLN A 66 -2.48 -6.66 4.77
N ILE A 67 -1.92 -6.29 5.92
CA ILE A 67 -0.61 -6.74 6.38
C ILE A 67 -0.80 -7.55 7.64
N GLU A 68 -0.35 -8.80 7.62
CA GLU A 68 -0.36 -9.67 8.79
C GLU A 68 0.88 -9.43 9.65
N PHE A 69 0.71 -9.44 10.97
CA PHE A 69 1.79 -9.20 11.91
C PHE A 69 1.67 -10.08 13.16
N ASN A 70 2.79 -10.42 13.78
CA ASN A 70 2.83 -11.16 15.02
C ASN A 70 2.55 -10.25 16.22
N ALA A 71 1.36 -10.38 16.80
CA ALA A 71 0.96 -9.66 18.01
C ALA A 71 1.28 -10.42 19.32
N THR A 72 1.94 -11.58 19.25
CA THR A 72 2.15 -12.43 20.43
C THR A 72 3.01 -11.72 21.46
N GLY A 73 2.46 -11.49 22.65
CA GLY A 73 3.15 -10.81 23.75
C GLY A 73 3.21 -9.28 23.64
N ILE A 74 2.51 -8.67 22.67
CA ILE A 74 2.42 -7.22 22.50
C ILE A 74 0.96 -6.78 22.69
N SER A 75 0.72 -5.78 23.53
CA SER A 75 -0.63 -5.24 23.74
C SER A 75 -1.09 -4.33 22.61
N LYS A 76 -2.41 -4.13 22.47
CA LYS A 76 -2.99 -3.21 21.48
C LYS A 76 -2.44 -1.78 21.60
N THR A 77 -2.21 -1.30 22.81
CA THR A 77 -1.66 0.04 23.06
C THR A 77 -0.20 0.15 22.68
N GLU A 78 0.57 -0.94 22.74
CA GLU A 78 1.95 -0.98 22.25
C GLU A 78 2.03 -1.05 20.73
N ILE A 79 1.13 -1.78 20.08
CA ILE A 79 1.01 -1.80 18.61
C ILE A 79 0.73 -0.39 18.08
N LEU A 80 -0.18 0.36 18.71
CA LEU A 80 -0.50 1.73 18.31
C LEU A 80 0.69 2.70 18.43
N LYS A 81 1.67 2.41 19.31
CA LYS A 81 2.89 3.23 19.42
C LYS A 81 3.88 3.00 18.26
N LEU A 82 3.64 2.00 17.41
CA LEU A 82 4.44 1.75 16.21
C LEU A 82 3.99 2.64 15.03
N GLU A 83 2.94 3.45 15.20
CA GLU A 83 2.55 4.43 14.20
C GLU A 83 3.68 5.44 13.91
N PRO A 84 3.84 5.86 12.64
CA PRO A 84 3.08 5.41 11.46
C PRO A 84 3.47 3.98 11.03
N PHE A 85 2.48 3.16 10.65
CA PHE A 85 2.73 1.80 10.15
C PHE A 85 3.29 1.78 8.72
N ILE A 86 2.84 2.72 7.88
CA ILE A 86 3.26 2.91 6.49
C ILE A 86 3.87 4.31 6.36
N ASN A 87 5.08 4.39 5.78
CA ASN A 87 5.82 5.63 5.53
C ASN A 87 5.63 6.17 4.11
N GLY A 88 5.13 5.34 3.19
CA GLY A 88 4.90 5.74 1.80
C GLY A 88 4.37 4.58 0.97
N ILE A 89 4.09 4.85 -0.30
CA ILE A 89 3.66 3.83 -1.27
C ILE A 89 4.63 3.86 -2.45
N ARG A 90 5.19 2.70 -2.81
CA ARG A 90 5.90 2.49 -4.08
C ARG A 90 4.90 2.08 -5.13
N ILE A 91 5.03 2.65 -6.33
CA ILE A 91 4.12 2.41 -7.45
C ILE A 91 4.97 1.99 -8.63
N SER A 92 4.65 0.85 -9.21
CA SER A 92 5.25 0.38 -10.45
C SER A 92 4.27 0.62 -11.59
N SER A 93 4.76 1.23 -12.67
CA SER A 93 3.99 1.50 -13.88
C SER A 93 4.74 1.04 -15.12
N THR A 94 4.00 0.85 -16.21
CA THR A 94 4.58 0.54 -17.52
C THR A 94 4.25 1.66 -18.50
N GLU A 95 5.24 2.05 -19.29
CA GLU A 95 5.09 3.01 -20.38
C GLU A 95 5.21 2.26 -21.71
N THR A 96 4.34 2.59 -22.67
CA THR A 96 4.45 2.08 -24.03
C THR A 96 5.18 3.10 -24.89
N LEU A 97 6.32 2.69 -25.47
CA LEU A 97 7.08 3.52 -26.38
C LEU A 97 6.78 3.12 -27.83
N SER A 98 6.55 4.10 -28.69
CA SER A 98 6.39 3.88 -30.12
C SER A 98 7.70 3.44 -30.75
N PHE A 99 7.66 2.39 -31.57
CA PHE A 99 8.78 1.93 -32.39
C PHE A 99 8.47 2.23 -33.87
N PRO A 100 9.44 2.76 -34.66
CA PRO A 100 9.24 3.11 -36.07
C PRO A 100 8.99 1.89 -36.99
#